data_AF-A0A161UQZ3-F1
#
_entry.id   AF-A0A161UQZ3-F1
#
_cell.length_a   1.000
_cell.length_b   1.000
_cell.length_c   1.000
_cell.angle_alpha   90.00
_cell.angle_beta   90.00
_cell.angle_gamma   90.00
#
_symmetry.space_group_name_H-M   'P 1'
#
loop_
_entity.id
_entity.type
_entity.pdbx_description
1 polymer ?
#
loop_
_entity_poly.entity_id
_entity_poly.type
_entity_poly.pdbx_seq_one_letter_code
_entity_poly.pdbx_strand_id
1 'polypeptide(L)'
;MKVRGIKRGQNIEILEQLSNIPDGTEITIEVGFITNPVTEAKPLLTDEERLARLNQLFGAWKNQPELTEIFTEIDQQRHIYQGRNIDSLDNQDNG
;
A
#
# COMPACT_ATOMS: atom_id res chain seq x y z
N MET A 1 2.60 12.66 -40.76
CA MET A 1 1.46 12.24 -39.90
C MET A 1 2.00 11.94 -38.51
N LYS A 2 1.27 12.24 -37.43
CA LYS A 2 1.65 11.85 -36.06
C LYS A 2 0.63 10.85 -35.55
N VAL A 3 1.07 9.68 -35.12
CA VAL A 3 0.24 8.61 -34.56
C VAL A 3 0.67 8.33 -33.13
N ARG A 4 -0.26 7.95 -32.27
CA ARG A 4 0.04 7.65 -30.87
C ARG A 4 0.31 6.17 -30.70
N GLY A 5 1.27 5.86 -29.84
CA GLY A 5 1.58 4.50 -29.46
C GLY A 5 2.15 4.40 -28.04
N ILE A 6 2.35 3.17 -27.59
CA ILE A 6 2.90 2.86 -26.27
C ILE A 6 4.13 1.96 -26.46
N LYS A 7 5.23 2.28 -25.80
CA LYS A 7 6.42 1.41 -25.74
C LYS A 7 6.19 0.31 -24.69
N ARG A 8 6.21 -0.96 -25.11
CA ARG A 8 6.13 -2.14 -24.24
C ARG A 8 7.28 -3.09 -24.52
N GLY A 9 8.15 -3.30 -23.53
CA GLY A 9 9.35 -4.12 -23.70
C GLY A 9 10.25 -3.55 -24.80
N GLN A 10 10.48 -4.32 -25.87
CA GLN A 10 11.24 -3.91 -27.06
C GLN A 10 10.35 -3.43 -28.22
N ASN A 11 9.02 -3.42 -28.03
CA ASN A 11 8.06 -3.10 -29.08
C ASN A 11 7.40 -1.73 -28.87
N ILE A 12 6.95 -1.12 -29.96
CA ILE A 12 6.06 0.05 -29.96
C ILE A 12 4.71 -0.41 -30.51
N GLU A 13 3.66 -0.29 -29.70
CA GLU A 13 2.29 -0.63 -30.09
C GLU A 13 1.58 0.65 -30.54
N ILE A 14 1.10 0.68 -31.79
CA ILE A 14 0.29 1.78 -32.31
C ILE A 14 -1.17 1.50 -31.98
N LEU A 15 -1.85 2.45 -31.34
CA LEU A 15 -3.24 2.27 -30.87
C LEU A 15 -4.29 2.62 -31.94
N GLU A 16 -3.86 3.21 -33.04
CA GLU A 16 -4.71 3.74 -34.10
C GLU A 16 -4.58 2.86 -35.35
N GLN A 17 -5.70 2.64 -36.04
CA GLN A 17 -5.72 1.86 -37.27
C GLN A 17 -5.06 2.66 -38.41
N LEU A 18 -3.99 2.12 -38.99
CA LEU A 18 -3.22 2.75 -40.06
C LEU A 18 -3.81 2.50 -41.46
N SER A 19 -5.13 2.65 -41.60
CA SER A 19 -5.86 2.33 -42.86
C SER A 19 -5.42 3.15 -44.07
N ASN A 20 -4.79 4.31 -43.86
CA ASN A 20 -4.34 5.21 -44.92
C ASN A 20 -2.86 5.00 -45.30
N ILE A 21 -2.19 3.98 -44.75
CA ILE A 21 -0.81 3.63 -45.10
C ILE A 21 -0.84 2.32 -45.91
N PRO A 22 -0.47 2.34 -47.21
CA PRO A 22 -0.38 1.13 -48.00
C PRO A 22 0.68 0.15 -47.48
N ASP A 23 0.47 -1.14 -47.73
CA ASP A 23 1.44 -2.18 -47.42
C ASP A 23 2.78 -1.92 -48.13
N GLY A 24 3.89 -2.14 -47.41
CA GLY A 24 5.24 -1.89 -47.91
C GLY A 24 5.73 -0.45 -47.80
N THR A 25 4.94 0.45 -47.22
CA THR A 25 5.38 1.83 -46.95
C THR A 25 6.44 1.87 -45.85
N GLU A 26 7.57 2.53 -46.10
CA GLU A 26 8.60 2.77 -45.09
C GLU A 26 8.15 3.84 -44.08
N ILE A 27 8.36 3.56 -42.79
CA ILE A 27 7.99 4.46 -41.69
C ILE A 27 9.25 4.79 -40.89
N THR A 28 9.61 6.07 -40.82
CA THR A 28 10.69 6.57 -39.97
C THR A 28 10.13 7.05 -38.63
N ILE A 29 10.69 6.57 -37.52
CA ILE A 29 10.30 6.96 -36.16
C ILE A 29 11.41 7.81 -35.56
N GLU A 30 11.10 9.07 -35.24
CA GLU A 30 11.98 9.93 -34.45
C GLU A 30 11.75 9.67 -32.96
N VAL A 31 12.75 9.12 -32.28
CA VAL A 31 12.70 8.85 -30.84
C VAL A 31 13.58 9.84 -30.10
N GLY A 32 12.98 10.67 -29.26
CA GLY A 32 13.72 11.50 -28.31
C GLY A 32 14.16 10.64 -27.13
N PHE A 33 15.46 10.38 -27.00
CA PHE A 33 16.00 9.74 -25.81
C PHE A 33 16.04 10.75 -24.67
N ILE A 34 15.41 10.42 -23.54
CA ILE A 34 15.66 11.14 -22.30
C ILE A 34 17.05 10.71 -21.84
N THR A 35 18.05 11.59 -21.99
CA THR A 35 19.45 11.33 -21.64
C THR A 35 19.64 11.00 -20.16
N ASN A 36 18.67 11.37 -19.33
CA ASN A 36 18.55 10.95 -17.95
C ASN A 36 17.34 10.02 -17.85
N PRO A 37 17.49 8.69 -18.03
CA PRO A 37 16.42 7.79 -17.63
C PRO A 37 16.07 8.15 -16.19
N VAL A 38 14.78 8.35 -15.90
CA VAL A 38 14.29 8.32 -14.53
C VAL A 38 14.62 6.90 -14.07
N THR A 39 15.81 6.73 -13.50
CA THR A 39 16.21 5.52 -12.81
C THR A 39 15.04 5.27 -11.87
N GLU A 40 14.44 4.08 -11.98
CA GLU A 40 13.45 3.60 -11.03
C GLU A 40 13.77 4.18 -9.67
N ALA A 41 12.83 4.96 -9.14
CA ALA A 41 13.05 5.92 -8.07
C ALA A 41 14.19 5.48 -7.18
N LYS A 42 15.30 6.24 -7.17
CA LYS A 42 16.37 6.13 -6.16
C LYS A 42 15.73 5.63 -4.87
N PRO A 43 16.24 4.57 -4.21
CA PRO A 43 15.72 4.21 -2.90
C PRO A 43 16.02 5.42 -2.03
N LEU A 44 15.03 6.28 -1.86
CA LEU A 44 15.24 7.68 -1.46
C LEU A 44 15.46 7.79 0.04
N LEU A 45 15.45 6.66 0.74
CA LEU A 45 15.65 6.52 2.17
C LEU A 45 16.27 5.13 2.40
N THR A 46 17.25 5.02 3.28
CA THR A 46 17.64 3.72 3.86
C THR A 46 16.49 3.13 4.66
N ASP A 47 16.56 1.86 5.03
CA ASP A 47 15.51 1.22 5.84
C ASP A 47 15.31 1.95 7.18
N GLU A 48 16.39 2.47 7.77
CA GLU A 48 16.34 3.29 8.99
C GLU A 48 15.65 4.63 8.76
N GLU A 49 15.95 5.32 7.66
CA GLU A 49 15.34 6.61 7.33
C GLU A 49 13.85 6.45 6.97
N ARG A 50 13.51 5.34 6.30
CA ARG A 50 12.13 4.97 6.00
C ARG A 50 11.37 4.65 7.28
N LEU A 51 11.97 3.90 8.21
CA LEU A 51 11.40 3.59 9.51
C LEU A 51 11.20 4.86 10.35
N ALA A 52 12.16 5.77 10.37
CA ALA A 52 12.06 7.05 11.06
C ALA A 52 10.88 7.89 10.54
N ARG A 53 10.71 7.96 9.21
CA ARG A 53 9.58 8.66 8.59
C ARG A 53 8.23 8.01 8.93
N LEU A 54 8.16 6.68 8.94
CA LEU A 54 6.95 5.96 9.36
C LEU A 54 6.61 6.24 10.83
N ASN A 55 7.61 6.23 11.72
CA ASN A 55 7.44 6.56 13.13
C ASN A 55 6.99 8.02 13.35
N GLN A 56 7.42 8.96 12.51
CA GLN A 56 6.95 10.35 12.57
C GLN A 56 5.48 10.48 12.15
N LEU A 57 5.05 9.72 11.14
CA LEU A 57 3.68 9.79 10.60
C LEU A 57 2.65 9.04 11.47
N PHE A 58 3.01 7.85 11.94
CA PHE A 58 2.08 6.95 12.64
C PHE A 58 2.32 6.90 14.15
N GLY A 59 3.31 7.64 14.66
CA GLY A 59 3.80 7.54 16.02
C GLY A 59 4.67 6.29 16.21
N ALA A 60 5.67 6.37 17.08
CA ALA A 60 6.43 5.20 17.51
C ALA A 60 5.65 4.49 18.63
N TRP A 61 5.08 3.32 18.33
CA TRP A 61 4.38 2.48 19.32
C TRP A 61 5.34 1.80 20.31
N LYS A 62 6.65 1.95 20.10
CA LYS A 62 7.70 1.36 20.93
C LYS A 62 8.12 2.36 22.01
N ASN A 63 8.10 1.91 23.27
CA ASN A 63 8.54 2.67 24.46
C ASN A 63 7.65 3.85 24.87
N GLN A 64 6.32 3.74 24.70
CA GLN A 64 5.39 4.72 25.26
C GLN A 64 4.95 4.30 26.67
N PRO A 65 5.47 4.92 27.75
CA PRO A 65 5.17 4.51 29.13
C PRO A 65 3.68 4.63 29.47
N GLU A 66 2.98 5.61 28.89
CA GLU A 66 1.53 5.78 29.02
C GLU A 66 0.76 4.56 28.49
N LEU A 67 1.17 3.97 27.37
CA LEU A 67 0.56 2.74 26.86
C LEU A 67 0.81 1.57 27.81
N THR A 68 2.03 1.45 28.34
CA THR A 68 2.37 0.42 29.32
C THR A 68 1.48 0.52 30.56
N GLU A 69 1.26 1.73 31.07
CA GLU A 69 0.38 1.99 32.21
C GLU A 69 -1.08 1.61 31.90
N ILE A 70 -1.61 2.05 30.75
CA ILE A 70 -2.97 1.72 30.30
C ILE A 70 -3.17 0.20 30.19
N PHE A 71 -2.24 -0.52 29.55
CA PHE A 71 -2.36 -1.96 29.38
C PHE A 71 -2.22 -2.70 30.72
N THR A 72 -1.40 -2.19 31.64
CA THR A 72 -1.27 -2.74 33.00
C THR A 72 -2.58 -2.57 33.78
N GLU A 73 -3.22 -1.41 33.69
CA GLU A 73 -4.50 -1.16 34.35
C GLU A 73 -5.62 -2.04 33.75
N ILE A 74 -5.70 -2.16 32.43
CA ILE A 74 -6.66 -3.06 31.76
C ILE A 74 -6.45 -4.50 32.22
N ASP A 75 -5.20 -4.94 32.33
CA ASP A 75 -4.87 -6.28 32.79
C ASP A 75 -5.33 -6.50 34.23
N GLN A 76 -5.05 -5.55 35.15
CA GLN A 76 -5.54 -5.60 36.53
C GLN A 76 -7.07 -5.68 36.59
N GLN A 77 -7.77 -4.84 35.82
CA GLN A 77 -9.23 -4.83 35.79
C GLN A 77 -9.80 -6.16 35.27
N ARG A 78 -9.17 -6.80 34.27
CA ARG A 78 -9.58 -8.13 33.78
C ARG A 78 -9.38 -9.21 34.82
N HIS A 79 -8.30 -9.17 35.58
CA HIS A 79 -8.04 -10.14 36.64
C HIS A 79 -9.00 -10.00 37.83
N ILE A 80 -9.46 -8.78 38.12
CA ILE A 80 -10.46 -8.52 39.16
C ILE A 80 -11.88 -8.90 38.69
N TYR A 81 -12.14 -8.81 37.39
CA TYR A 81 -13.45 -9.05 36.83
C TYR A 81 -13.85 -10.54 36.91
N GLN A 82 -14.83 -10.86 37.75
CA GLN A 82 -15.32 -12.22 38.01
C GLN A 82 -16.36 -12.71 36.98
N GLY A 83 -16.52 -12.02 35.85
CA GLY A 83 -17.58 -12.31 34.87
C GLY A 83 -18.88 -11.54 35.13
N ARG A 84 -19.84 -11.69 34.22
CA ARG A 84 -21.23 -11.22 34.41
C ARG A 84 -22.04 -12.36 35.02
N ASN A 85 -22.93 -12.04 35.94
CA ASN A 85 -23.90 -13.01 36.45
C ASN A 85 -24.78 -13.45 35.26
N ILE A 86 -24.72 -14.73 34.93
CA ILE A 86 -25.57 -15.33 33.90
C ILE A 86 -26.78 -15.89 34.61
N ASP A 87 -27.96 -15.31 34.38
CA ASP A 87 -29.20 -15.87 34.89
C ASP A 87 -29.33 -17.30 34.34
N SER A 88 -29.27 -18.29 35.23
CA SER A 88 -29.45 -19.68 34.85
C SER A 88 -30.89 -19.88 34.42
N LEU A 89 -31.10 -20.38 33.19
CA LEU A 89 -32.41 -20.74 32.65
C LEU A 89 -33.02 -21.96 33.36
N ASP A 90 -32.28 -22.63 34.26
CA ASP A 90 -32.71 -23.86 34.95
C ASP A 90 -33.73 -23.62 36.09
N ASN A 91 -34.07 -22.37 36.42
CA ASN A 91 -35.02 -22.05 37.52
C ASN A 91 -36.46 -21.78 37.05
N GLN A 92 -36.84 -22.21 35.83
CA GLN A 92 -38.23 -22.20 35.38
C GLN A 92 -38.78 -23.62 35.22
N ASP A 93 -38.88 -24.36 36.32
CA ASP A 93 -39.80 -25.51 36.39
C ASP A 93 -40.62 -25.39 37.69
N ASN A 94 -41.61 -24.48 37.64
CA ASN A 94 -42.69 -24.41 38.61
C ASN A 94 -43.78 -25.39 38.16
N GLY A 95 -43.72 -26.61 38.67
CA GLY A 95 -44.84 -27.57 38.71
C GLY A 95 -45.51 -27.59 40.07
#